data_AF-A0A914LCE2-F1
#
_entry.id   AF-A0A914LCE2-F1
#
_cell.length_a   1.000
_cell.length_b   1.000
_cell.length_c   1.000
_cell.angle_alpha   90.00
_cell.angle_beta   90.00
_cell.angle_gamma   90.00
#
_symmetry.space_group_name_H-M   'P 1'
#
loop_
_entity.id
_entity.type
_entity.pdbx_description
1 polymer ?
#
loop_
_entity_poly.entity_id
_entity_poly.type
_entity_poly.pdbx_seq_one_letter_code
_entity_poly.pdbx_strand_id
1 'polypeptide(L)'
;MFRSIRALNATICPTLNSNWTLQRIAQNERNCFRQFSFTSKVEDRYYTKKHEWIELEKHVKGEIGTVGITDFAQQSLGDVVYVELPEVGTKLAKDDTAGAIESVKAASDLYSPMTGEVVELNAEVQDKPQLVNKSCFEKGWLYKLKIVDPSELSQLMDEKTYEEYEASESNS
;
A
#
# COMPACT_ATOMS: atom_id res chain seq x y z
N MET A 1 45.22 29.91 -31.45
CA MET A 1 46.55 29.32 -31.13
C MET A 1 46.79 29.50 -29.63
N PHE A 2 47.04 28.38 -28.95
CA PHE A 2 47.31 28.29 -27.52
C PHE A 2 48.64 28.94 -27.11
N ARG A 3 48.70 29.46 -25.87
CA ARG A 3 49.84 29.40 -24.92
C ARG A 3 49.41 30.07 -23.60
N SER A 4 49.40 29.35 -22.47
CA SER A 4 50.50 29.24 -21.49
C SER A 4 50.69 30.52 -20.67
N ILE A 5 50.91 30.58 -19.35
CA ILE A 5 51.46 29.65 -18.33
C ILE A 5 51.30 30.34 -16.94
N ARG A 6 51.21 29.53 -15.87
CA ARG A 6 51.72 29.63 -14.45
C ARG A 6 52.01 31.04 -13.84
N ALA A 7 51.98 31.30 -12.54
CA ALA A 7 52.26 30.50 -11.34
C ALA A 7 51.81 31.26 -10.08
N LEU A 8 51.37 30.51 -9.07
CA LEU A 8 51.77 30.54 -7.64
C LEU A 8 52.18 31.88 -7.00
N ASN A 9 51.54 32.20 -5.87
CA ASN A 9 52.25 32.80 -4.75
C ASN A 9 51.71 32.27 -3.42
N ALA A 10 52.61 31.67 -2.65
CA ALA A 10 52.42 31.17 -1.30
C ALA A 10 52.88 32.22 -0.29
N THR A 11 52.27 32.28 0.89
CA THR A 11 52.76 32.89 2.15
C THR A 11 51.57 32.88 3.14
N ILE A 12 51.60 32.64 4.46
CA ILE A 12 52.59 32.40 5.53
C ILE A 12 51.77 31.83 6.71
N CYS A 13 52.30 30.87 7.47
CA CYS A 13 51.78 30.47 8.78
C CYS A 13 52.20 31.46 9.88
N PRO A 14 51.43 31.60 10.96
CA PRO A 14 52.02 31.83 12.27
C PRO A 14 51.59 30.78 13.32
N THR A 15 52.56 30.42 14.14
CA THR A 15 52.53 29.46 15.24
C THR A 15 52.02 30.07 16.56
N LEU A 16 51.28 29.24 17.31
CA LEU A 16 51.12 29.13 18.77
C LEU A 16 51.56 30.30 19.70
N ASN A 17 50.65 30.80 20.54
CA ASN A 17 50.89 30.89 21.99
C ASN A 17 49.59 31.01 22.83
N SER A 18 49.69 30.41 24.02
CA SER A 18 48.82 30.18 25.17
C SER A 18 47.83 31.26 25.65
N ASN A 19 46.70 30.79 26.19
CA ASN A 19 46.23 31.16 27.53
C ASN A 19 45.14 30.21 28.03
N TRP A 20 45.44 29.50 29.12
CA TRP A 20 44.48 28.71 29.89
C TRP A 20 43.84 29.61 30.94
N THR A 21 42.55 29.88 30.81
CA THR A 21 41.72 30.37 31.91
C THR A 21 40.39 29.62 31.94
N LEU A 22 40.19 28.96 33.08
CA LEU A 22 38.94 28.33 33.50
C LEU A 22 37.89 29.41 33.75
N GLN A 23 36.66 29.21 33.29
CA GLN A 23 35.48 29.43 34.14
C GLN A 23 34.23 28.76 33.56
N ARG A 24 33.65 27.88 34.38
CA ARG A 24 32.26 27.44 34.53
C ARG A 24 31.21 27.95 33.52
N ILE A 25 30.27 27.07 33.14
CA ILE A 25 28.82 27.18 33.43
C ILE A 25 28.08 25.98 32.80
N ALA A 26 27.13 25.44 33.55
CA ALA A 26 26.31 24.27 33.26
C ALA A 26 25.41 24.40 32.02
N GLN A 27 25.26 23.31 31.26
CA GLN A 27 24.05 22.96 30.49
C GLN A 27 23.97 21.42 30.44
N ASN A 28 23.22 20.77 31.33
CA ASN A 28 21.77 20.55 31.24
C ASN A 28 21.38 19.66 30.04
N GLU A 29 21.28 18.37 30.35
CA GLU A 29 20.38 17.32 29.82
C GLU A 29 19.64 17.61 28.52
N ARG A 30 19.90 16.83 27.45
CA ARG A 30 18.87 16.52 26.42
C ARG A 30 19.09 15.14 25.78
N ASN A 31 18.21 14.22 26.15
CA ASN A 31 17.53 13.24 25.30
C ASN A 31 18.35 12.52 24.22
N CYS A 32 18.84 11.32 24.54
CA CYS A 32 18.97 10.24 23.57
C CYS A 32 17.62 9.50 23.48
N PHE A 33 16.58 10.19 23.01
CA PHE A 33 15.36 9.51 22.55
C PHE A 33 15.57 9.26 21.07
N ARG A 34 16.16 8.10 20.72
CA ARG A 34 16.16 7.63 19.34
C ARG A 34 14.71 7.42 18.94
N GLN A 35 14.20 8.38 18.19
CA GLN A 35 12.95 8.29 17.47
C GLN A 35 13.01 7.04 16.60
N PHE A 36 12.30 5.99 17.00
CA PHE A 36 11.82 5.00 16.04
C PHE A 36 10.89 5.78 15.12
N SER A 37 11.38 6.17 13.95
CA SER A 37 10.48 6.54 12.87
C SER A 37 9.81 5.23 12.46
N PHE A 38 8.66 4.95 13.09
CA PHE A 38 7.66 4.09 12.50
C PHE A 38 7.16 4.87 11.28
N THR A 39 7.85 4.72 10.15
CA THR A 39 7.23 5.03 8.87
C THR A 39 6.12 4.00 8.74
N SER A 40 4.94 4.31 9.31
CA SER A 40 3.73 3.59 8.98
C SER A 40 3.64 3.64 7.46
N LYS A 41 3.80 2.48 6.85
CA LYS A 41 3.45 2.32 5.45
C LYS A 41 1.94 2.54 5.44
N VAL A 42 1.50 3.79 5.27
CA VAL A 42 0.08 4.10 5.07
C VAL A 42 -0.21 3.56 3.69
N GLU A 43 -0.50 2.26 3.58
CA GLU A 43 -1.01 1.71 2.33
C GLU A 43 -2.35 2.42 2.11
N ASP A 44 -2.54 3.06 0.95
CA ASP A 44 -3.80 3.71 0.60
C ASP A 44 -4.80 2.62 0.21
N ARG A 45 -5.08 1.73 1.17
CA ARG A 45 -5.98 0.58 1.06
C ARG A 45 -7.30 0.90 1.73
N TYR A 46 -8.35 0.66 0.98
CA TYR A 46 -9.73 0.85 1.41
C TYR A 46 -10.48 -0.46 1.31
N TYR A 47 -11.55 -0.59 2.10
CA TYR A 47 -12.26 -1.84 2.28
C TYR A 47 -13.76 -1.65 2.04
N THR A 48 -14.39 -2.69 1.51
CA THR A 48 -15.84 -2.79 1.34
C THR A 48 -16.47 -3.58 2.49
N LYS A 49 -17.78 -3.43 2.67
CA LYS A 49 -18.54 -4.26 3.63
C LYS A 49 -18.63 -5.72 3.20
N LYS A 50 -18.29 -6.03 1.95
CA LYS A 50 -18.29 -7.39 1.39
C LYS A 50 -16.92 -8.07 1.53
N HIS A 51 -16.03 -7.51 2.35
CA HIS A 51 -14.69 -8.04 2.61
C HIS A 51 -13.79 -8.06 1.36
N GLU A 52 -13.96 -7.08 0.48
CA GLU A 52 -13.03 -6.77 -0.60
C GLU A 52 -12.17 -5.58 -0.20
N TRP A 53 -10.97 -5.49 -0.77
CA TRP A 53 -10.09 -4.34 -0.61
C TRP A 53 -9.69 -3.76 -1.96
N ILE A 54 -9.42 -2.46 -1.97
CA ILE A 54 -8.83 -1.74 -3.09
C ILE A 54 -7.62 -0.95 -2.60
N GLU A 55 -6.46 -1.16 -3.21
CA GLU A 55 -5.23 -0.42 -2.93
C GLU A 55 -4.89 0.51 -4.09
N LEU A 56 -4.74 1.80 -3.80
CA LEU A 56 -4.43 2.81 -4.80
C LEU A 56 -2.92 2.89 -5.08
N GLU A 57 -2.53 2.87 -6.35
CA GLU A 57 -1.12 3.02 -6.73
C GLU A 57 -0.65 4.48 -6.52
N LYS A 58 0.21 4.71 -5.52
CA LYS A 58 0.70 6.05 -5.11
C LYS A 58 1.42 6.86 -6.19
N HIS A 59 1.95 6.20 -7.22
CA HIS A 59 2.74 6.84 -8.27
C HIS A 59 1.87 7.44 -9.38
N VAL A 60 0.60 7.05 -9.47
CA VAL A 60 -0.37 7.55 -10.45
C VAL A 60 -1.60 7.98 -9.67
N LYS A 61 -1.71 9.27 -9.32
CA LYS A 61 -2.81 9.83 -8.50
C LYS A 61 -4.17 9.19 -8.83
N GLY A 62 -4.60 8.22 -8.02
CA GLY A 62 -5.96 7.68 -8.01
C GLY A 62 -6.52 7.13 -9.32
N GLU A 63 -5.69 6.81 -10.32
CA GLU A 63 -6.21 6.31 -11.61
C GLU A 63 -6.34 4.79 -11.63
N ILE A 64 -5.46 4.05 -10.95
CA ILE A 64 -5.46 2.59 -10.94
C ILE A 64 -5.51 2.09 -9.49
N GLY A 65 -6.53 1.27 -9.20
CA GLY A 65 -6.69 0.56 -7.94
C GLY A 65 -6.55 -0.95 -8.14
N THR A 66 -5.76 -1.59 -7.30
CA THR A 66 -5.64 -3.05 -7.26
C THR A 66 -6.69 -3.61 -6.33
N VAL A 67 -7.46 -4.59 -6.79
CA VAL A 67 -8.60 -5.17 -6.04
C VAL A 67 -8.29 -6.61 -5.63
N GLY A 68 -8.70 -6.99 -4.42
CA GLY A 68 -8.65 -8.36 -3.93
C GLY A 68 -9.63 -8.62 -2.79
N ILE A 69 -9.57 -9.81 -2.19
CA ILE A 69 -10.36 -10.16 -0.99
C ILE A 69 -9.50 -10.12 0.27
N THR A 70 -10.12 -9.85 1.42
CA THR A 70 -9.41 -9.74 2.70
C THR A 70 -9.07 -11.11 3.29
N ASP A 71 -8.23 -11.12 4.32
CA ASP A 71 -7.89 -12.34 5.05
C ASP A 71 -9.13 -12.99 5.71
N PHE A 72 -10.06 -12.19 6.23
CA PHE A 72 -11.31 -12.69 6.78
C PHE A 72 -12.18 -13.41 5.73
N ALA A 73 -12.28 -12.85 4.53
CA ALA A 73 -13.03 -13.45 3.43
C ALA A 73 -12.46 -14.81 3.03
N GLN A 74 -11.14 -14.90 2.82
CA GLN A 74 -10.52 -16.16 2.41
C GLN A 74 -10.62 -17.25 3.50
N GLN A 75 -10.52 -16.88 4.78
CA GLN A 75 -10.71 -17.82 5.88
C GLN A 75 -12.13 -18.38 5.92
N SER A 76 -13.13 -17.52 5.67
CA SER A 76 -14.54 -17.89 5.65
C SER A 76 -14.87 -18.80 4.47
N LEU A 77 -14.28 -18.54 3.30
CA LEU A 77 -14.38 -19.42 2.13
C LEU A 77 -13.67 -20.77 2.36
N GLY A 78 -12.53 -20.76 3.05
CA GLY A 78 -11.65 -21.90 3.19
C GLY A 78 -10.75 -22.09 1.97
N ASP A 79 -10.45 -23.34 1.62
CA ASP A 79 -9.46 -23.66 0.60
C ASP A 79 -9.95 -23.34 -0.82
N VAL A 80 -9.42 -22.27 -1.43
CA VAL A 80 -9.85 -21.76 -2.72
C VAL A 80 -9.33 -22.65 -3.84
N VAL A 81 -10.24 -23.12 -4.69
CA VAL A 81 -9.94 -24.05 -5.80
C VAL A 81 -10.18 -23.45 -7.17
N TYR A 82 -10.94 -22.36 -7.26
CA TYR A 82 -11.23 -21.69 -8.52
C TYR A 82 -11.51 -20.19 -8.31
N VAL A 83 -11.09 -19.38 -9.28
CA VAL A 83 -11.30 -17.93 -9.30
C VAL A 83 -11.70 -17.53 -10.72
N GLU A 84 -12.89 -16.95 -10.85
CA GLU A 84 -13.39 -16.32 -12.06
C GLU A 84 -13.12 -14.81 -11.99
N LEU A 85 -12.41 -14.30 -12.99
CA LEU A 85 -12.02 -12.90 -13.11
C LEU A 85 -12.74 -12.25 -14.30
N PRO A 86 -13.01 -10.93 -14.27
CA PRO A 86 -13.60 -10.21 -15.40
C PRO A 86 -12.63 -10.17 -16.59
N GLU A 87 -13.12 -9.82 -17.78
CA GLU A 87 -12.24 -9.57 -18.93
C GLU A 87 -11.61 -8.17 -18.87
N VAL A 88 -10.37 -8.04 -19.36
CA VAL A 88 -9.73 -6.72 -19.53
C VAL A 88 -10.55 -5.86 -20.50
N GLY A 89 -10.80 -4.60 -20.13
CA GLY A 89 -11.65 -3.65 -20.85
C GLY A 89 -13.12 -3.70 -20.43
N THR A 90 -13.51 -4.60 -19.54
CA THR A 90 -14.87 -4.62 -18.97
C THR A 90 -15.10 -3.38 -18.13
N LYS A 91 -16.24 -2.71 -18.36
CA LYS A 91 -16.69 -1.59 -17.53
C LYS A 91 -17.60 -2.13 -16.44
N LEU A 92 -17.24 -1.84 -15.20
CA LEU A 92 -17.98 -2.25 -14.00
C LEU A 92 -18.47 -1.00 -13.29
N ALA A 93 -19.75 -0.95 -12.92
CA ALA A 93 -20.22 0.03 -11.95
C ALA A 93 -19.91 -0.45 -10.53
N LYS A 94 -19.94 0.48 -9.57
CA LYS A 94 -19.90 0.11 -8.16
C LYS A 94 -20.99 -0.93 -7.84
N ASP A 95 -20.61 -1.94 -7.07
CA ASP A 95 -21.47 -3.07 -6.68
C ASP A 95 -21.93 -3.99 -7.82
N ASP A 96 -21.42 -3.83 -9.05
CA ASP A 96 -21.61 -4.82 -10.11
C ASP A 96 -20.78 -6.08 -9.84
N THR A 97 -21.28 -7.23 -10.29
CA THR A 97 -20.55 -8.50 -10.23
C THR A 97 -19.35 -8.45 -11.18
N ALA A 98 -18.16 -8.58 -10.61
CA ALA A 98 -16.90 -8.63 -11.34
C ALA A 98 -16.47 -10.07 -11.68
N GLY A 99 -16.90 -11.05 -10.88
CA GLY A 99 -16.51 -12.45 -11.01
C GLY A 99 -16.97 -13.28 -9.81
N ALA A 100 -16.28 -14.38 -9.53
CA ALA A 100 -16.61 -15.27 -8.42
C ALA A 100 -15.37 -16.00 -7.88
N ILE A 101 -15.40 -16.39 -6.62
CA ILE A 101 -14.39 -17.25 -5.99
C ILE A 101 -15.09 -18.48 -5.44
N GLU A 102 -14.54 -19.65 -5.77
CA GLU A 102 -15.05 -20.94 -5.30
C GLU A 102 -14.00 -21.70 -4.49
N SER A 103 -14.46 -22.28 -3.40
CA SER A 103 -13.73 -23.18 -2.53
C SER A 103 -14.39 -24.55 -2.50
N VAL A 104 -13.77 -25.50 -1.81
CA VAL A 104 -14.39 -26.83 -1.58
C VAL A 104 -15.64 -26.75 -0.69
N LYS A 105 -15.85 -25.63 0.02
CA LYS A 105 -16.90 -25.47 1.03
C LYS A 105 -17.95 -24.43 0.69
N ALA A 106 -17.59 -23.41 -0.08
CA ALA A 106 -18.40 -22.24 -0.34
C ALA A 106 -18.07 -21.64 -1.70
N ALA A 107 -18.96 -20.80 -2.19
CA ALA A 107 -18.73 -19.92 -3.34
C ALA A 107 -19.22 -18.52 -2.97
N SER A 108 -18.49 -17.50 -3.40
CA SER A 108 -18.89 -16.11 -3.23
C SER A 108 -18.66 -15.34 -4.51
N ASP A 109 -19.65 -14.54 -4.88
CA ASP A 109 -19.51 -13.56 -5.94
C ASP A 109 -18.53 -12.46 -5.51
N LEU A 110 -17.79 -11.93 -6.48
CA LEU A 110 -16.93 -10.76 -6.34
C LEU A 110 -17.65 -9.54 -6.88
N TYR A 111 -17.63 -8.46 -6.13
CA TYR A 111 -18.23 -7.20 -6.54
C TYR A 111 -17.17 -6.14 -6.80
N SER A 112 -17.48 -5.21 -7.69
CA SER A 112 -16.61 -4.06 -7.95
C SER A 112 -16.72 -3.06 -6.81
N PRO A 113 -15.61 -2.69 -6.13
CA PRO A 113 -15.65 -1.73 -5.03
C PRO A 113 -16.01 -0.32 -5.52
N MET A 114 -15.73 -0.03 -6.79
CA MET A 114 -15.92 1.29 -7.42
C MET A 114 -16.27 1.16 -8.90
N THR A 115 -16.78 2.25 -9.47
CA THR A 115 -17.04 2.38 -10.90
C THR A 115 -15.73 2.59 -11.66
N GLY A 116 -15.47 1.70 -12.63
CA GLY A 116 -14.22 1.72 -13.39
C GLY A 116 -14.16 0.77 -14.58
N GLU A 117 -12.97 0.71 -15.20
CA GLU A 117 -12.66 -0.21 -16.30
C GLU A 117 -11.52 -1.14 -15.91
N VAL A 118 -11.68 -2.44 -16.13
CA VAL A 118 -10.66 -3.45 -15.79
C VAL A 118 -9.45 -3.28 -16.72
N VAL A 119 -8.25 -3.08 -16.16
CA VAL A 119 -7.03 -2.85 -16.95
C VAL A 119 -6.06 -4.02 -16.94
N GLU A 120 -6.07 -4.82 -15.87
CA GLU A 120 -5.12 -5.91 -15.67
C GLU A 120 -5.76 -7.01 -14.83
N LEU A 121 -5.38 -8.26 -15.08
CA LEU A 121 -5.84 -9.43 -14.34
C LEU A 121 -4.64 -10.19 -13.80
N ASN A 122 -4.79 -10.80 -12.63
CA ASN A 122 -3.75 -11.66 -12.09
C ASN A 122 -3.88 -13.09 -12.65
N ALA A 123 -3.22 -13.34 -13.77
CA ALA A 123 -3.17 -14.68 -14.38
C ALA A 123 -2.57 -15.74 -13.43
N GLU A 124 -1.68 -15.34 -12.51
CA GLU A 124 -1.10 -16.30 -11.56
C GLU A 124 -2.14 -16.88 -10.59
N VAL A 125 -3.16 -16.10 -10.22
CA VAL A 125 -4.24 -16.57 -9.35
C VAL A 125 -5.18 -17.53 -10.08
N GLN A 126 -5.38 -17.35 -11.39
CA GLN A 126 -6.17 -18.29 -12.19
C GLN A 126 -5.50 -19.67 -12.27
N ASP A 127 -4.17 -19.70 -12.42
CA ASP A 127 -3.39 -20.94 -12.42
C ASP A 127 -3.19 -21.51 -11.00
N LYS A 128 -3.11 -20.65 -9.99
CA LYS A 128 -2.82 -20.99 -8.59
C LYS A 128 -3.77 -20.25 -7.63
N PRO A 129 -5.03 -20.69 -7.53
CA PRO A 129 -6.05 -20.06 -6.67
C PRO A 129 -5.64 -19.99 -5.20
N GLN A 130 -4.78 -20.91 -4.76
CA GLN A 130 -4.16 -20.98 -3.44
C GLN A 130 -3.38 -19.72 -3.02
N LEU A 131 -3.00 -18.85 -3.97
CA LEU A 131 -2.37 -17.56 -3.66
C LEU A 131 -3.30 -16.64 -2.87
N VAL A 132 -4.61 -16.75 -3.10
CA VAL A 132 -5.64 -16.00 -2.37
C VAL A 132 -5.60 -16.34 -0.88
N ASN A 133 -5.46 -17.62 -0.54
CA ASN A 133 -5.36 -18.05 0.86
C ASN A 133 -4.01 -17.71 1.52
N LYS A 134 -2.91 -17.72 0.76
CA LYS A 134 -1.55 -17.56 1.32
C LYS A 134 -1.08 -16.11 1.42
N SER A 135 -1.55 -15.25 0.51
CA SER A 135 -1.01 -13.91 0.33
C SER A 135 -2.05 -12.97 -0.25
N CYS A 136 -3.23 -12.89 0.39
CA CYS A 136 -4.39 -12.12 -0.08
C CYS A 136 -4.07 -10.68 -0.48
N PHE A 137 -3.22 -9.97 0.28
CA PHE A 137 -2.85 -8.58 0.03
C PHE A 137 -1.65 -8.38 -0.90
N GLU A 138 -0.83 -9.41 -1.14
CA GLU A 138 0.39 -9.27 -1.94
C GLU A 138 0.27 -9.95 -3.31
N LYS A 139 0.18 -11.28 -3.34
CA LYS A 139 0.16 -12.08 -4.59
C LYS A 139 -1.24 -12.56 -4.97
N GLY A 140 -2.19 -12.45 -4.04
CA GLY A 140 -3.58 -12.85 -4.18
C GLY A 140 -4.50 -11.73 -4.68
N TRP A 141 -3.95 -10.61 -5.19
CA TRP A 141 -4.75 -9.61 -5.89
C TRP A 141 -5.41 -10.24 -7.12
N LEU A 142 -6.59 -9.74 -7.50
CA LEU A 142 -7.45 -10.39 -8.48
C LEU A 142 -7.40 -9.66 -9.82
N TYR A 143 -7.70 -8.37 -9.79
CA TYR A 143 -7.68 -7.51 -10.97
C TYR A 143 -7.33 -6.08 -10.58
N LYS A 144 -6.93 -5.28 -11.57
CA LYS A 144 -6.76 -3.85 -11.43
C LYS A 144 -7.86 -3.11 -12.16
N LEU A 145 -8.36 -2.08 -11.52
CA LEU A 145 -9.45 -1.24 -11.98
C LEU A 145 -8.93 0.17 -12.24
N LYS A 146 -9.20 0.70 -13.43
CA LYS A 146 -9.07 2.12 -13.71
C LYS A 146 -10.29 2.85 -13.17
N ILE A 147 -10.08 3.67 -12.15
CA ILE A 147 -11.12 4.42 -11.45
C ILE A 147 -11.64 5.53 -12.36
N VAL A 148 -12.97 5.58 -12.55
CA VAL A 148 -13.65 6.62 -13.31
C VAL A 148 -14.24 7.69 -12.39
N ASP A 149 -14.80 7.29 -11.25
CA ASP A 149 -15.37 8.20 -10.26
C ASP A 149 -14.62 8.14 -8.92
N PRO A 150 -13.69 9.07 -8.65
CA PRO A 150 -12.94 9.09 -7.39
C PRO A 150 -13.79 9.54 -6.19
N SER A 151 -15.01 10.06 -6.38
CA SER A 151 -15.87 10.48 -5.27
C SER A 151 -16.35 9.29 -4.43
N GLU A 152 -16.42 8.10 -5.04
CA GLU A 152 -16.86 6.86 -4.40
C GLU A 152 -15.85 6.36 -3.34
N LEU A 153 -14.58 6.78 -3.39
CA LEU A 153 -13.57 6.45 -2.36
C LEU A 153 -13.99 6.88 -0.96
N SER A 154 -14.71 8.00 -0.86
CA SER A 154 -15.20 8.51 0.43
C SER A 154 -16.24 7.60 1.11
N GLN A 155 -16.81 6.65 0.37
CA GLN A 155 -17.79 5.70 0.85
C GLN A 155 -17.17 4.38 1.32
N LEU A 156 -15.87 4.17 1.06
CA LEU A 156 -15.14 3.00 1.49
C LEU A 156 -14.58 3.19 2.90
N MET A 157 -14.33 2.08 3.58
CA MET A 157 -13.77 2.08 4.93
C MET A 157 -12.25 2.15 4.85
N ASP A 158 -11.63 2.89 5.76
CA ASP A 158 -10.19 2.78 6.00
C ASP A 158 -9.88 1.51 6.80
N GLU A 159 -8.60 1.16 6.89
CA GLU A 159 -8.12 -0.04 7.60
C GLU A 159 -8.64 -0.10 9.04
N LYS A 160 -8.58 1.02 9.76
CA LYS A 160 -9.02 1.10 11.15
C LYS A 160 -10.53 0.87 11.29
N THR A 161 -11.34 1.49 10.44
CA THR A 161 -12.79 1.30 10.46
C THR A 161 -13.16 -0.13 10.10
N TYR A 162 -12.40 -0.75 9.18
CA TYR A 162 -12.61 -2.13 8.78
C TYR A 162 -12.26 -3.13 9.90
N GLU A 163 -11.16 -2.93 10.63
CA GLU A 163 -10.83 -3.75 11.81
C GLU A 163 -11.95 -3.72 12.87
N GLU A 164 -12.52 -2.54 13.13
CA GLU A 164 -13.67 -2.39 14.05
C GLU A 164 -14.92 -3.12 13.51
N TYR A 165 -15.14 -3.08 12.20
CA TYR A 165 -16.23 -3.80 11.52
C TYR A 165 -16.06 -5.32 11.62
N GLU A 166 -14.89 -5.86 11.27
CA GLU A 166 -14.58 -7.29 11.39
C GLU A 166 -14.77 -7.81 12.82
N ALA A 167 -14.30 -7.05 13.81
CA ALA A 167 -14.48 -7.40 15.22
C ALA A 167 -15.96 -7.50 15.61
N SER A 168 -16.80 -6.61 15.06
CA SER A 168 -18.25 -6.63 15.32
C SER A 168 -18.98 -7.81 14.67
N GLU A 169 -18.60 -8.20 13.45
CA GLU A 169 -19.16 -9.35 12.73
C GLU A 169 -18.77 -10.67 13.40
N SER A 170 -17.53 -10.80 13.87
CA SER A 170 -17.04 -12.03 14.51
C SER A 170 -17.73 -12.38 15.84
N ASN A 171 -18.43 -11.43 16.44
CA ASN A 171 -19.02 -11.56 17.79
C ASN A 171 -20.56 -11.64 17.78
N SER A 172 -21.17 -11.78 16.59
CA SER A 172 -22.61 -12.04 16.41
C SER A 172 -22.87 -13.50 16.07
#